data_AF-A0A822C8R9-F1
#
_entry.id   AF-A0A822C8R9-F1
#
_cell.length_a   1.000
_cell.length_b   1.000
_cell.length_c   1.000
_cell.angle_alpha   90.00
_cell.angle_beta   90.00
_cell.angle_gamma   90.00
#
_symmetry.space_group_name_H-M   'P 1'
#
loop_
_entity.id
_entity.type
_entity.pdbx_description
1 polymer ?
#
loop_
_entity_poly.entity_id
_entity_poly.type
_entity_poly.pdbx_seq_one_letter_code
_entity_poly.pdbx_strand_id
1 'polypeptide(L)'
;ALCVQRGLLDYSALVKTYWPEYEQNGKENTTVVDILSHRARLTLDNYPMERILNWTVMVHTLEQREPQWSPVTAHDYHPLAYGWLADELVR
;
A
#
# COMPACT_ATOMS: atom_id res chain seq x y z
N ALA A 1 -4.01 4.96 -13.65
CA ALA A 1 -4.99 5.40 -14.68
C ALA A 1 -5.05 4.45 -15.88
N LEU A 2 -3.97 4.24 -16.63
CA LEU A 2 -3.97 3.37 -17.83
C LEU A 2 -4.41 1.91 -17.55
N CYS A 3 -3.93 1.29 -16.46
CA CYS A 3 -4.34 -0.08 -16.10
C CYS A 3 -5.87 -0.18 -15.88
N VAL A 4 -6.46 0.82 -15.23
CA VAL A 4 -7.92 0.88 -15.02
C VAL A 4 -8.67 1.08 -16.33
N GLN A 5 -8.20 2.00 -17.18
CA GLN A 5 -8.80 2.20 -18.50
C GLN A 5 -8.77 0.92 -19.36
N ARG A 6 -7.74 0.09 -19.19
CA ARG A 6 -7.58 -1.20 -19.87
C ARG A 6 -8.29 -2.36 -19.17
N GLY A 7 -8.96 -2.13 -18.06
CA GLY A 7 -9.66 -3.17 -17.28
C GLY A 7 -8.73 -4.13 -16.52
N LEU A 8 -7.45 -3.78 -16.34
CA LEU A 8 -6.47 -4.59 -15.62
C LEU A 8 -6.45 -4.31 -14.11
N LEU A 9 -6.99 -3.17 -13.68
CA LEU A 9 -7.07 -2.74 -12.30
C LEU A 9 -8.45 -2.12 -12.05
N ASP A 10 -9.05 -2.37 -10.89
CA ASP A 10 -10.32 -1.75 -10.47
C ASP A 10 -10.10 -1.01 -9.15
N TYR A 11 -10.50 0.26 -9.09
CA TYR A 11 -10.38 1.09 -7.90
C TYR A 11 -11.20 0.56 -6.71
N SER A 12 -12.31 -0.12 -6.97
CA SER A 12 -13.19 -0.67 -5.93
C SER A 12 -12.83 -2.09 -5.51
N ALA A 13 -11.94 -2.76 -6.24
CA ALA A 13 -11.49 -4.10 -5.88
C ALA A 13 -10.59 -4.08 -4.63
N LEU A 14 -10.57 -5.20 -3.91
CA LEU A 14 -9.68 -5.40 -2.77
C LEU A 14 -8.23 -5.54 -3.27
N VAL A 15 -7.27 -4.97 -2.54
CA VAL A 15 -5.83 -5.02 -2.88
C VAL A 15 -5.36 -6.46 -3.06
N LYS A 16 -5.84 -7.37 -2.20
CA LYS A 16 -5.50 -8.81 -2.26
C LYS A 16 -5.84 -9.51 -3.57
N THR A 17 -6.69 -8.91 -4.39
CA THR A 17 -7.01 -9.42 -5.73
C THR A 17 -5.79 -9.33 -6.66
N TYR A 18 -4.95 -8.32 -6.45
CA TYR A 18 -3.76 -8.04 -7.25
C TYR A 18 -2.47 -8.40 -6.52
N TRP A 19 -2.47 -8.26 -5.19
CA TRP A 19 -1.31 -8.53 -4.33
C TRP A 19 -1.74 -9.35 -3.10
N PRO A 20 -1.85 -10.69 -3.23
CA PRO A 20 -2.37 -11.57 -2.17
C PRO A 20 -1.61 -11.46 -0.83
N GLU A 21 -0.29 -11.29 -0.88
CA GLU A 21 0.58 -11.18 0.28
C GLU A 21 0.29 -9.94 1.13
N TYR A 22 -0.42 -8.94 0.59
CA TYR A 22 -0.88 -7.78 1.34
C TYR A 22 -1.96 -8.13 2.37
N GLU A 23 -2.72 -9.22 2.20
CA GLU A 23 -3.82 -9.66 3.09
C GLU A 23 -3.28 -10.21 4.43
N GLN A 24 -2.75 -9.31 5.25
CA GLN A 24 -2.22 -9.63 6.57
C GLN A 24 -2.52 -8.49 7.55
N ASN A 25 -2.55 -8.81 8.84
CA ASN A 25 -2.52 -7.82 9.91
C ASN A 25 -3.62 -6.73 9.81
N GLY A 26 -4.86 -7.14 9.51
CA GLY A 26 -6.02 -6.24 9.50
C GLY A 26 -6.23 -5.47 8.20
N LYS A 27 -5.57 -5.88 7.11
CA LYS A 27 -5.61 -5.20 5.81
C LYS A 27 -6.54 -5.85 4.78
N GLU A 28 -7.31 -6.85 5.19
CA GLU A 28 -8.07 -7.76 4.32
C GLU A 28 -9.13 -7.06 3.47
N ASN A 29 -9.64 -5.93 3.98
CA ASN A 29 -10.69 -5.13 3.35
C ASN A 29 -10.17 -3.85 2.67
N THR A 30 -8.84 -3.67 2.56
CA THR A 30 -8.28 -2.50 1.87
C THR A 30 -8.63 -2.56 0.39
N THR A 31 -9.18 -1.48 -0.14
CA THR A 31 -9.44 -1.36 -1.58
C THR A 31 -8.27 -0.74 -2.33
N VAL A 32 -8.27 -0.80 -3.66
CA VAL A 32 -7.28 -0.09 -4.48
C VAL A 32 -7.36 1.44 -4.27
N VAL A 33 -8.57 1.99 -4.12
CA VAL A 33 -8.74 3.42 -3.80
C VAL A 33 -8.22 3.78 -2.41
N ASP A 34 -8.43 2.92 -1.41
CA ASP A 34 -7.56 2.64 -0.24
C ASP A 34 -6.13 3.23 -0.31
N ILE A 35 -5.36 2.56 -1.16
CA ILE A 35 -3.94 2.79 -1.36
C ILE A 35 -3.70 4.11 -2.08
N LEU A 36 -4.36 4.31 -3.22
CA LEU A 36 -4.05 5.41 -4.14
C LEU A 36 -4.51 6.77 -3.62
N SER A 37 -5.36 6.81 -2.60
CA SER A 37 -5.85 8.03 -1.96
C SER A 37 -5.32 8.24 -0.53
N HIS A 38 -4.24 7.56 -0.15
CA HIS A 38 -3.58 7.76 1.16
C HIS A 38 -4.45 7.38 2.38
N ARG A 39 -5.27 6.34 2.24
CA ARG A 39 -6.21 5.87 3.28
C ARG A 39 -5.82 4.53 3.89
N ALA A 40 -4.84 3.83 3.30
CA ALA A 40 -4.34 2.54 3.80
C ALA A 40 -3.52 2.62 5.11
N ARG A 41 -3.02 3.81 5.48
CA ARG A 41 -2.33 4.10 6.77
C ARG A 41 -1.09 3.25 7.04
N LEU A 42 -0.25 3.08 6.02
CA LEU A 42 1.00 2.32 6.04
C LEU A 42 2.22 3.23 6.03
N THR A 43 2.33 4.09 7.02
CA THR A 43 3.44 5.02 7.14
C THR A 43 4.72 4.29 7.55
N LEU A 44 5.81 4.67 6.87
CA LEU A 44 7.16 4.16 7.08
C LEU A 44 7.99 5.25 7.73
N ASP A 45 8.47 4.99 8.95
CA ASP A 45 9.26 5.94 9.71
C ASP A 45 10.66 5.40 10.00
N ASN A 46 11.68 6.23 9.76
CA ASN A 46 13.05 6.02 10.24
C ASN A 46 13.69 4.66 9.85
N TYR A 47 13.77 4.38 8.54
CA TYR A 47 14.51 3.22 8.02
C TYR A 47 15.92 3.61 7.55
N PRO A 48 16.95 2.75 7.77
CA PRO A 48 18.27 2.94 7.17
C PRO A 48 18.18 2.98 5.64
N MET A 49 19.03 3.79 5.02
CA MET A 49 19.02 4.01 3.57
C MET A 49 19.20 2.68 2.80
N GLU A 50 20.02 1.77 3.31
CA GLU A 50 20.27 0.46 2.71
C GLU A 50 19.01 -0.40 2.65
N ARG A 51 18.10 -0.27 3.62
CA ARG A 51 16.80 -0.97 3.60
C ARG A 51 15.84 -0.28 2.63
N ILE A 52 15.78 1.05 2.66
CA ILE A 52 14.94 1.85 1.74
C ILE A 52 15.27 1.53 0.28
N LEU A 53 16.55 1.37 -0.05
CA LEU A 53 17.01 1.04 -1.41
C LEU A 53 16.76 -0.42 -1.80
N ASN A 54 16.36 -1.29 -0.87
CA ASN A 54 16.06 -2.69 -1.15
C ASN A 54 14.55 -2.91 -1.30
N TRP A 55 14.11 -3.04 -2.55
CA TRP A 55 12.70 -3.19 -2.91
C TRP A 55 12.00 -4.33 -2.16
N THR A 56 12.56 -5.54 -2.23
CA THR A 56 12.00 -6.73 -1.59
C THR A 56 11.85 -6.56 -0.08
N VAL A 57 12.83 -5.94 0.57
CA VAL A 57 12.76 -5.66 2.00
C VAL A 57 11.62 -4.70 2.32
N MET A 58 11.43 -3.65 1.52
CA MET A 58 10.37 -2.66 1.74
C MET A 58 8.98 -3.22 1.46
N VAL A 59 8.81 -4.00 0.40
CA VAL A 59 7.54 -4.69 0.08
C VAL A 59 7.15 -5.63 1.21
N HIS A 60 8.03 -6.54 1.63
CA HIS A 60 7.74 -7.43 2.76
C HIS A 60 7.47 -6.68 4.07
N THR A 61 8.16 -5.56 4.28
CA THR A 61 7.88 -4.70 5.45
C THR A 61 6.45 -4.15 5.40
N LEU A 62 5.97 -3.73 4.22
CA LEU A 62 4.61 -3.21 4.04
C LEU A 62 3.54 -4.30 4.15
N GLU A 63 3.79 -5.50 3.63
CA GLU A 63 2.91 -6.68 3.78
C GLU A 63 2.66 -6.99 5.25
N GLN A 64 3.71 -6.92 6.07
CA GLN A 64 3.63 -7.24 7.50
C GLN A 64 3.23 -6.04 8.37
N ARG A 65 3.10 -4.84 7.80
CA ARG A 65 2.76 -3.63 8.56
C ARG A 65 1.27 -3.65 8.96
N GLU A 66 0.99 -3.29 10.21
CA GLU A 66 -0.38 -2.96 10.66
C GLU A 66 -0.73 -1.51 10.27
N PRO A 67 -1.96 -1.25 9.78
CA PRO A 67 -2.45 0.11 9.57
C PRO A 67 -2.43 0.92 10.86
N GLN A 68 -1.79 2.09 10.84
CA GLN A 68 -1.75 2.96 12.02
C GLN A 68 -3.02 3.80 12.12
N TRP A 69 -3.68 3.77 13.28
CA TRP A 69 -4.86 4.60 13.50
C TRP A 69 -4.48 5.93 14.16
N SER A 70 -4.84 7.03 13.51
CA SER A 70 -4.81 8.37 14.11
C SER A 70 -6.24 8.86 14.35
N PRO A 71 -6.57 9.37 15.56
CA PRO A 71 -7.86 10.00 15.83
C PRO A 71 -8.06 11.33 15.08
N VAL A 72 -6.96 11.91 14.57
CA VAL A 72 -6.95 13.29 14.07
C VAL A 72 -7.26 13.36 12.58
N THR A 73 -6.92 12.33 11.80
CA THR A 73 -7.08 12.37 10.34
C THR A 73 -7.61 11.04 9.77
N ALA A 74 -8.50 11.15 8.78
CA ALA A 74 -8.95 9.99 8.03
C ALA A 74 -7.89 9.50 7.01
N HIS A 75 -7.01 10.40 6.58
CA HIS A 75 -5.96 10.20 5.57
C HIS A 75 -4.59 10.45 6.19
N ASP A 76 -3.59 9.68 5.77
CA ASP A 76 -2.20 9.91 6.15
C ASP A 76 -1.34 9.90 4.89
N TYR A 77 -0.64 11.01 4.63
CA TYR A 77 0.19 11.11 3.45
C TYR A 77 1.34 10.11 3.54
N HIS A 78 1.64 9.41 2.45
CA HIS A 78 2.61 8.32 2.40
C HIS A 78 3.84 8.74 1.57
N PRO A 79 4.68 9.68 2.04
CA PRO A 79 5.75 10.26 1.22
C PRO A 79 6.77 9.22 0.75
N LEU A 80 6.99 8.18 1.55
CA LEU A 80 7.88 7.07 1.21
C LEU A 80 7.10 5.88 0.66
N ALA A 81 6.11 5.38 1.41
CA ALA A 81 5.45 4.10 1.10
C ALA A 81 4.72 4.07 -0.25
N TYR A 82 4.23 5.22 -0.74
CA TYR A 82 3.35 5.29 -1.90
C TYR A 82 3.92 4.63 -3.16
N GLY A 83 5.22 4.80 -3.41
CA GLY A 83 5.88 4.23 -4.59
C GLY A 83 5.75 2.70 -4.66
N TRP A 84 6.11 2.01 -3.57
CA TRP A 84 5.98 0.56 -3.47
C TRP A 84 4.52 0.11 -3.51
N LEU A 85 3.65 0.79 -2.78
CA LEU A 85 2.23 0.43 -2.73
C LEU A 85 1.54 0.56 -4.08
N ALA A 86 1.86 1.59 -4.87
CA ALA A 86 1.29 1.78 -6.20
C ALA A 86 1.88 0.81 -7.24
N ASP A 87 3.17 0.48 -7.13
CA ASP A 87 3.86 -0.42 -8.06
C ASP A 87 3.41 -1.88 -7.90
N GLU A 88 3.29 -2.39 -6.67
CA GLU A 88 2.82 -3.76 -6.43
C GLU A 88 1.36 -3.98 -6.86
N LEU A 89 0.56 -2.92 -7.04
CA LEU A 89 -0.78 -3.02 -7.62
C LEU A 89 -0.79 -3.24 -9.14
N VAL A 90 0.29 -2.90 -9.85
CA VAL A 90 0.33 -2.88 -11.32
C VAL A 90 1.37 -3.83 -11.93
N ARG A 91 2.10 -4.55 -11.09
CA ARG A 91 3.20 -5.44 -11.47
C ARG A 91 2.75 -6.70 -12.22
#